data_AF-A0AAV3UD43-F1
#
_entry.id   AF-A0AAV3UD43-F1
#
_cell.length_a   1.000
_cell.length_b   1.000
_cell.length_c   1.000
_cell.angle_alpha   90.00
_cell.angle_beta   90.00
_cell.angle_gamma   90.00
#
_symmetry.space_group_name_H-M   'P 1'
#
loop_
_entity.id
_entity.type
_entity.pdbx_description
1 polymer ?
#
loop_
_entity_poly.entity_id
_entity_poly.type
_entity_poly.pdbx_seq_one_letter_code
_entity_poly.pdbx_strand_id
1 'polypeptide(L)' 'MANDVLIVDYSEFMRNLLREILEENFEIADEAENGVEAVELYKEKQPDFVMMDIVMPIRDGIEATSEINV' A
#
# COMPACT_ATOMS: atom_id res chain seq x y z
N MET A 1 -6.42 12.38 -14.94
CA MET A 1 -5.58 11.25 -14.54
C MET A 1 -5.85 11.11 -13.06
N ALA A 2 -6.52 10.04 -12.66
CA ALA A 2 -6.62 9.72 -11.24
C ALA A 2 -5.22 9.27 -10.81
N ASN A 3 -4.78 9.66 -9.62
CA ASN A 3 -3.53 9.14 -9.10
C ASN A 3 -3.84 7.80 -8.43
N ASP A 4 -3.09 6.77 -8.80
CA ASP A 4 -3.26 5.40 -8.32
C ASP A 4 -2.57 5.23 -6.97
N VAL A 5 -3.28 4.66 -5.99
CA VAL A 5 -2.76 4.40 -4.64
C VAL A 5 -2.74 2.92 -4.31
N LEU A 6 -1.62 2.45 -3.76
CA LEU A 6 -1.53 1.14 -3.10
C LEU A 6 -1.67 1.33 -1.58
N ILE A 7 -2.63 0.64 -0.97
CA ILE A 7 -2.86 0.67 0.49
C ILE A 7 -2.22 -0.57 1.12
N VAL A 8 -1.40 -0.37 2.15
CA VAL A 8 -0.64 -1.45 2.79
C VAL A 8 -0.80 -1.35 4.30
N ASP A 9 -1.54 -2.30 4.88
CA ASP A 9 -1.77 -2.39 6.34
C ASP A 9 -2.21 -3.82 6.69
N TYR A 10 -1.75 -4.39 7.81
CA TYR A 10 -2.14 -5.74 8.21
C TYR A 10 -3.58 -5.82 8.72
N SER A 11 -4.17 -4.70 9.12
CA SER A 11 -5.53 -4.60 9.63
C SER A 11 -6.52 -4.36 8.49
N GLU A 12 -7.35 -5.37 8.21
CA GLU A 12 -8.45 -5.25 7.24
C GLU A 12 -9.37 -4.05 7.54
N PHE A 13 -9.63 -3.78 8.83
CA PHE A 13 -10.41 -2.62 9.25
C PHE A 13 -9.76 -1.30 8.80
N MET A 14 -8.44 -1.18 8.95
CA MET A 14 -7.72 0.03 8.55
C MET A 14 -7.72 0.18 7.04
N ARG A 15 -7.49 -0.91 6.28
CA ARG A 15 -7.56 -0.86 4.81
C ARG A 15 -8.93 -0.43 4.31
N ASN A 16 -10.02 -0.96 4.86
CA ASN A 16 -11.38 -0.54 4.50
C ASN A 16 -11.63 0.95 4.81
N LEU A 17 -11.20 1.43 5.98
CA LEU A 17 -11.33 2.85 6.33
C LEU A 17 -10.53 3.75 5.38
N LEU A 18 -9.29 3.38 5.06
CA LEU A 18 -8.44 4.13 4.14
C LEU A 18 -9.00 4.12 2.72
N ARG A 19 -9.54 2.99 2.28
CA ARG A 19 -10.23 2.86 0.99
C ARG A 19 -11.38 3.85 0.88
N GLU A 20 -12.28 3.87 1.87
CA GLU A 20 -13.41 4.81 1.92
C GLU A 20 -12.97 6.28 1.85
N ILE A 21 -11.84 6.63 2.50
CA ILE A 21 -11.30 7.99 2.50
C ILE A 21 -10.62 8.34 1.17
N LEU A 22 -9.89 7.40 0.57
CA LEU A 22 -9.04 7.65 -0.60
C LEU A 22 -9.81 7.56 -1.93
N GLU A 23 -10.82 6.69 -2.02
CA GLU A 23 -11.65 6.51 -3.24
C GLU A 23 -12.38 7.80 -3.67
N GLU A 24 -12.52 8.80 -2.79
CA GLU A 24 -13.10 10.10 -3.16
C GLU A 24 -12.21 10.89 -4.14
N ASN A 25 -10.88 10.68 -4.10
CA ASN A 25 -9.90 11.49 -4.83
C ASN A 25 -8.87 10.67 -5.62
N PHE A 26 -8.78 9.36 -5.38
CA PHE A 26 -7.76 8.46 -5.90
C PHE A 26 -8.38 7.14 -6.38
N GLU A 27 -7.68 6.45 -7.28
CA GLU A 27 -8.05 5.10 -7.69
C GLU A 27 -7.21 4.09 -6.89
N ILE A 28 -7.86 3.07 -6.33
CA ILE A 28 -7.18 2.06 -5.52
C ILE A 28 -6.56 1.03 -6.45
N ALA A 29 -5.24 1.05 -6.57
CA ALA A 29 -4.49 0.17 -7.46
C ALA A 29 -4.54 -1.29 -6.98
N ASP A 30 -4.31 -1.48 -5.67
CA ASP A 30 -4.43 -2.76 -4.98
C ASP A 30 -4.30 -2.57 -3.46
N GLU A 31 -4.34 -3.69 -2.72
CA GLU A 31 -4.11 -3.75 -1.28
C GLU A 31 -3.12 -4.86 -0.88
N ALA A 32 -2.33 -4.61 0.16
CA ALA A 32 -1.39 -5.58 0.72
C ALA A 32 -1.52 -5.70 2.25
N GLU A 33 -1.25 -6.88 2.80
CA GLU A 33 -1.34 -7.12 4.24
C GLU A 33 0.03 -7.17 4.95
N ASN A 34 1.12 -7.16 4.18
CA ASN A 34 2.49 -7.19 4.70
C ASN A 34 3.49 -6.57 3.71
N GLY A 35 4.70 -6.30 4.20
CA GLY A 35 5.74 -5.65 3.39
C GLY A 35 6.25 -6.47 2.20
N VAL A 36 6.06 -7.79 2.16
CA VAL A 36 6.48 -8.62 1.01
C VAL A 36 5.50 -8.42 -0.15
N GLU A 37 4.21 -8.60 0.11
CA GLU A 37 3.14 -8.34 -0.86
C GLU A 37 3.19 -6.91 -1.39
N ALA A 38 3.45 -5.94 -0.51
CA ALA A 38 3.56 -4.54 -0.88
C ALA A 38 4.65 -4.27 -1.94
N VAL A 39 5.82 -4.91 -1.79
CA VAL A 39 6.93 -4.76 -2.74
C VAL A 39 6.59 -5.43 -4.09
N GLU A 40 5.91 -6.57 -4.07
CA GLU A 40 5.47 -7.28 -5.28
C GLU A 40 4.41 -6.47 -6.04
N LEU A 41 3.37 -6.02 -5.34
CA LEU A 41 2.28 -5.22 -5.89
C LEU A 41 2.76 -3.86 -6.38
N TYR A 42 3.69 -3.21 -5.69
CA TYR A 42 4.29 -1.96 -6.17
C TYR A 42 4.97 -2.16 -7.55
N LYS A 43 5.73 -3.25 -7.71
CA LYS A 43 6.40 -3.57 -8.98
C LYS A 43 5.40 -3.88 -10.09
N GLU A 44 4.31 -4.59 -9.77
CA GLU A 44 3.28 -4.95 -10.75
C GLU A 44 2.41 -3.75 -11.16
N LYS A 45 1.88 -3.01 -10.18
CA LYS A 45 0.87 -1.97 -10.40
C LYS A 45 1.46 -0.61 -10.73
N GLN A 46 2.70 -0.33 -10.32
CA GLN A 46 3.36 0.97 -10.49
C GLN A 46 2.48 2.15 -10.01
N PRO A 47 1.98 2.12 -8.75
CA PRO A 47 1.11 3.18 -8.24
C PRO A 47 1.87 4.51 -8.12
N ASP A 48 1.15 5.63 -8.18
CA ASP A 48 1.73 6.98 -8.04
C ASP A 48 2.22 7.23 -6.61
N PHE A 49 1.57 6.63 -5.61
CA PHE A 49 2.04 6.63 -4.23
C PHE A 49 1.56 5.40 -3.45
N VAL A 50 2.19 5.16 -2.31
CA VAL A 50 1.87 4.04 -1.41
C VAL A 50 1.54 4.59 -0.03
N MET A 51 0.44 4.15 0.54
CA MET A 51 0.12 4.37 1.95
C MET A 51 0.53 3.13 2.74
N MET A 52 1.59 3.25 3.54
CA MET A 52 2.30 2.13 4.17
C MET A 52 2.21 2.20 5.69
N ASP A 53 1.66 1.16 6.31
CA ASP A 53 1.82 0.92 7.76
C ASP A 53 3.28 0.56 8.08
N ILE A 54 3.77 1.05 9.20
CA ILE A 54 5.12 0.80 9.67
C ILE A 54 5.23 -0.60 10.28
N VAL A 55 4.23 -1.04 11.04
CA VAL A 55 4.34 -2.24 11.89
C VAL A 55 3.47 -3.36 11.35
N MET A 56 4.07 -4.23 10.54
CA MET A 56 3.40 -5.36 9.90
C MET A 56 4.12 -6.69 10.19
N PRO A 57 3.44 -7.84 10.07
CA PRO A 57 4.08 -9.15 10.13
C PRO A 57 4.96 -9.41 8.90
N ILE A 58 5.87 -10.40 9.00
CA ILE A 58 6.77 -10.90 7.93
C ILE A 58 7.85 -9.90 7.53
N ARG A 59 7.46 -8.71 7.07
CA ARG A 59 8.34 -7.60 6.70
C ARG A 59 7.64 -6.30 7.07
N ASP A 60 8.36 -5.43 7.75
CA ASP A 60 7.82 -4.16 8.21
C ASP A 60 7.78 -3.10 7.10
N GLY A 61 7.06 -2.01 7.34
CA GLY A 61 6.90 -0.94 6.35
C GLY A 61 8.18 -0.17 6.05
N ILE A 62 9.13 -0.14 6.98
CA ILE A 62 10.42 0.55 6.80
C ILE A 62 11.28 -0.24 5.84
N GLU A 63 11.40 -1.56 6.06
CA GLU A 63 12.09 -2.48 5.16
C GLU A 63 11.45 -2.47 3.77
N ALA A 64 10.12 -2.56 3.68
CA ALA A 64 9.39 -2.52 2.42
C ALA A 64 9.60 -1.20 1.66
N THR A 65 9.54 -0.05 2.35
CA THR A 65 9.80 1.27 1.75
C THR A 65 11.24 1.37 1.23
N SER A 66 12.20 0.78 1.94
CA SER A 66 13.60 0.75 1.49
C SER A 66 13.80 -0.08 0.21
N GLU A 67 12.97 -1.09 -0.05
CA GLU A 67 13.03 -1.89 -1.28
C GLU A 67 12.26 -1.28 -2.46
N ILE A 68 11.23 -0.50 -2.16
CA ILE A 68 10.44 0.25 -3.15
C ILE A 68 11.23 1.45 -3.70
N ASN A 69 12.05 2.09 -2.87
CA ASN A 69 13.00 3.12 -3.30
C ASN A 69 14.17 2.50 -4.07
N VAL A 70 13.96 2.29 -5.37
CA VAL A 70 15.03 2.08 -6.35
C VAL A 70 15.75 3.39 -6.64
#